data_AF-A0A395MCH6-F1
#
_entry.id   AF-A0A395MCH6-F1
#
_cell.length_a   1.000
_cell.length_b   1.000
_cell.length_c   1.000
_cell.angle_alpha   90.00
_cell.angle_beta   90.00
_cell.angle_gamma   90.00
#
_symmetry.space_group_name_H-M   'P 1'
#
loop_
_entity.id
_entity.type
_entity.pdbx_description
1 polymer ?
#
loop_
_entity_poly.entity_id
_entity_poly.type
_entity_poly.pdbx_seq_one_letter_code
_entity_poly.pdbx_strand_id
1 'polypeptide(L)'
;MATSGPTYHAVLIGIDDYPDSPLKGCLRDIEDIAALLEQKSESVNIHWLSAPPRSGSTSNASKDVLPNVANVMKVLREVNNSCQSGDGVYIHFSGHGARAAPDSPYSNTSTGDLALALYRAADEEGEECLHGHQLAMMLNAMVQKGLVITLVLDCCFSAGFYRKPHALVRYRPSINLPLSKNTSKGNNDSGTANPGYRSISLRPSWLVDPKGYAVLVACATHEETIETPRDGRIGGALSSFLYLTLMQVGLNERMGDVFHHLQANFRKDDFKQRPILYGNRNQPFFGANGLAECSHMFAAYSRSGMAYLEAGDAHGIMKGDKFMVRQLSQQSSTLTTIESPVAARVINVQPLVSQLEFEQGNTTEEYVDWLATPISRQVLQRFPIRLSQSVPDVEQWKSHFDQRSLTMMPPQVNSQQGFEVTLENRCYKISSDSKVDITYMPKMDQSRFGPKEMSAVLQHLARFESIRQLSTPQCSSDFQASFEAFITSPTGDTISPATVIEMQNAKSMKPFNINVVNKSDKHLFVHVYNLEPLWQVENILHADFEDLPPSSDSERFTGRFTKRFKTNIPDQIQAAGLTCCTDILTVIVTGQPTSFRNYELPQIGGILQPSSPSRGGRHSKESLGEWAVCHFVVRTSC
;
A
#
# COMPACT_ATOMS: atom_id res chain seq x y z
N MET A 1 20.92 -27.22 -19.49
CA MET A 1 20.80 -27.27 -18.02
C MET A 1 19.36 -26.96 -17.70
N ALA A 2 18.63 -27.86 -17.05
CA ALA A 2 17.27 -27.58 -16.61
C ALA A 2 17.36 -26.45 -15.57
N THR A 3 16.72 -25.32 -15.84
CA THR A 3 16.53 -24.27 -14.82
C THR A 3 15.65 -24.88 -13.74
N SER A 4 16.22 -25.20 -12.57
CA SER A 4 15.43 -25.51 -11.39
C SER A 4 14.46 -24.36 -11.14
N GLY A 5 13.20 -24.66 -10.85
CA GLY A 5 12.23 -23.63 -10.47
C GLY A 5 12.72 -22.80 -9.28
N PRO A 6 12.08 -21.64 -9.02
CA PRO A 6 12.41 -20.81 -7.86
C PRO A 6 12.33 -21.62 -6.57
N THR A 7 13.26 -21.37 -5.65
CA THR A 7 13.24 -21.96 -4.31
C THR A 7 12.51 -21.05 -3.33
N TYR A 8 11.92 -21.64 -2.31
CA TYR A 8 11.12 -20.91 -1.32
C TYR A 8 11.67 -21.14 0.08
N HIS A 9 11.86 -20.06 0.83
CA HIS A 9 12.31 -20.09 2.21
C HIS A 9 11.26 -19.44 3.11
N ALA A 10 11.07 -19.99 4.32
CA ALA A 10 10.23 -19.41 5.35
C ALA A 10 11.04 -19.25 6.65
N VAL A 11 11.02 -18.06 7.26
CA VAL A 11 11.62 -17.79 8.56
C VAL A 11 10.48 -17.50 9.53
N LEU A 12 10.26 -18.42 10.47
CA LEU A 12 9.13 -18.37 11.39
C LEU A 12 9.62 -18.13 12.82
N ILE A 13 9.17 -17.02 13.42
CA ILE A 13 9.62 -16.54 14.72
C ILE A 13 8.40 -16.44 15.65
N GLY A 14 8.37 -17.24 16.71
CA GLY A 14 7.24 -17.33 17.64
C GLY A 14 7.69 -17.37 19.10
N ILE A 15 7.22 -16.43 19.90
CA ILE A 15 7.73 -16.25 21.27
C ILE A 15 6.56 -16.23 22.26
N ASP A 16 6.44 -17.27 23.09
CA ASP A 16 5.46 -17.32 24.18
C ASP A 16 6.10 -17.02 25.54
N ASP A 17 7.32 -17.48 25.79
CA ASP A 17 7.97 -17.50 27.12
C ASP A 17 8.60 -16.15 27.56
N TYR A 18 7.90 -15.04 27.32
CA TYR A 18 8.33 -13.72 27.79
C TYR A 18 8.35 -13.63 29.34
N PRO A 19 9.45 -13.17 29.98
CA PRO A 19 9.57 -13.14 31.44
C PRO A 19 8.47 -12.34 32.17
N ASP A 20 8.17 -11.12 31.69
CA ASP A 20 7.29 -10.19 32.42
C ASP A 20 5.86 -10.11 31.86
N SER A 21 5.48 -10.96 30.88
CA SER A 21 4.14 -11.02 30.23
C SER A 21 4.12 -12.18 29.22
N PRO A 22 4.10 -13.45 29.66
CA PRO A 22 4.11 -14.58 28.74
C PRO A 22 2.85 -14.59 27.86
N LEU A 23 3.06 -14.91 26.58
CA LEU A 23 2.01 -15.14 25.58
C LEU A 23 1.72 -16.65 25.49
N LYS A 24 0.68 -17.03 24.75
CA LYS A 24 0.23 -18.45 24.65
C LYS A 24 -0.14 -18.88 23.23
N GLY A 25 -0.19 -17.94 22.30
CA GLY A 25 -0.63 -18.17 20.92
C GLY A 25 0.47 -18.06 19.88
N CYS A 26 1.66 -17.57 20.22
CA CYS A 26 2.67 -17.23 19.22
C CYS A 26 3.33 -18.45 18.59
N LEU A 27 3.55 -19.52 19.35
CA LEU A 27 4.04 -20.78 18.79
C LEU A 27 2.98 -21.43 17.88
N ARG A 28 1.70 -21.38 18.28
CA ARG A 28 0.62 -21.91 17.46
C ARG A 28 0.51 -21.18 16.13
N ASP A 29 0.62 -19.85 16.14
CA ASP A 29 0.55 -19.04 14.92
C ASP A 29 1.56 -19.51 13.88
N ILE A 30 2.83 -19.74 14.30
CA ILE A 30 3.87 -20.20 13.38
C ILE A 30 3.71 -21.68 13.00
N GLU A 31 3.16 -22.53 13.87
CA GLU A 31 2.81 -23.93 13.57
C GLU A 31 1.73 -24.03 12.48
N ASP A 32 0.63 -23.28 12.61
CA ASP A 32 -0.47 -23.28 11.65
C ASP A 32 -0.01 -22.77 10.27
N ILE A 33 0.83 -21.73 10.24
CA ILE A 33 1.41 -21.20 9.00
C ILE A 33 2.41 -22.18 8.39
N ALA A 34 3.26 -22.84 9.17
CA ALA A 34 4.18 -23.84 8.64
C ALA A 34 3.42 -25.00 7.99
N ALA A 35 2.41 -25.53 8.68
CA ALA A 35 1.57 -26.61 8.14
C ALA A 35 0.91 -26.21 6.81
N LEU A 36 0.43 -24.96 6.71
CA LEU A 36 -0.13 -24.42 5.47
C LEU A 36 0.91 -24.35 4.34
N LEU A 37 2.12 -23.85 4.63
CA LEU A 37 3.19 -23.72 3.64
C LEU A 37 3.67 -25.09 3.15
N GLU A 38 3.83 -26.06 4.04
CA GLU A 38 4.20 -27.44 3.70
C GLU A 38 3.11 -28.16 2.90
N GLN A 39 1.82 -27.91 3.22
CA GLN A 39 0.71 -28.52 2.50
C GLN A 39 0.59 -28.00 1.06
N LYS A 40 0.82 -26.70 0.85
CA LYS A 40 0.53 -26.01 -0.41
C LYS A 40 1.76 -25.71 -1.28
N SER A 41 2.96 -26.05 -0.83
CA SER A 41 4.21 -25.89 -1.58
C SER A 41 5.08 -27.16 -1.53
N GLU A 42 5.46 -27.68 -2.69
CA GLU A 42 6.20 -28.95 -2.81
C GLU A 42 7.67 -28.86 -2.34
N SER A 43 8.21 -27.65 -2.09
CA SER A 43 9.61 -27.46 -1.66
C SER A 43 9.81 -26.10 -0.97
N VAL A 44 9.44 -26.01 0.31
CA VAL A 44 9.74 -24.85 1.19
C VAL A 44 10.78 -25.21 2.25
N ASN A 45 11.83 -24.40 2.36
CA ASN A 45 12.85 -24.50 3.41
C ASN A 45 12.41 -23.68 4.63
N ILE A 46 11.97 -24.33 5.70
CA ILE A 46 11.48 -23.64 6.91
C ILE A 46 12.58 -23.54 7.97
N HIS A 47 12.81 -22.32 8.45
CA HIS A 47 13.73 -21.99 9.53
C HIS A 47 12.94 -21.54 10.77
N TRP A 48 13.09 -22.28 11.86
CA TRP A 48 12.33 -22.07 13.10
C TRP A 48 13.16 -21.33 14.16
N LEU A 49 12.59 -20.28 14.73
CA LEU A 49 13.08 -19.65 15.95
C LEU A 49 11.94 -19.50 16.96
N SER A 50 11.93 -20.32 18.00
CA SER A 50 10.82 -20.42 18.94
C SER A 50 11.26 -20.45 20.40
N ALA A 51 10.39 -19.95 21.28
CA ALA A 51 10.57 -19.98 22.72
C ALA A 51 9.26 -20.41 23.43
N PRO A 52 9.08 -21.73 23.68
CA PRO A 52 7.88 -22.28 24.34
C PRO A 52 7.84 -21.96 25.84
N PRO A 53 6.64 -21.93 26.47
CA PRO A 53 6.49 -21.65 27.91
C PRO A 53 7.30 -22.60 28.80
N ARG A 54 8.01 -22.04 29.80
CA ARG A 54 8.81 -22.80 30.79
C ARG A 54 8.04 -23.80 31.65
N SER A 55 6.71 -23.74 31.68
CA SER A 55 5.86 -24.69 32.41
C SER A 55 4.74 -25.20 31.51
N GLY A 56 4.92 -26.40 30.93
CA GLY A 56 3.77 -27.14 30.38
C GLY A 56 3.95 -27.98 29.11
N SER A 57 5.14 -28.21 28.56
CA SER A 57 5.25 -29.11 27.40
C SER A 57 6.27 -30.24 27.55
N THR A 58 5.75 -31.46 27.51
CA THR A 58 6.42 -32.74 27.24
C THR A 58 6.47 -33.07 25.74
N SER A 59 6.33 -32.09 24.82
CA SER A 59 6.45 -32.34 23.38
C SER A 59 7.79 -31.85 22.83
N ASN A 60 8.75 -32.77 22.64
CA ASN A 60 9.87 -32.75 21.67
C ASN A 60 10.55 -31.41 21.27
N ALA A 61 10.61 -30.40 22.13
CA ALA A 61 11.25 -29.10 21.86
C ALA A 61 12.79 -29.16 22.01
N SER A 62 13.44 -30.10 21.32
CA SER A 62 14.90 -30.25 21.33
C SER A 62 15.60 -29.69 20.08
N LYS A 63 14.92 -28.87 19.27
CA LYS A 63 15.45 -28.38 17.98
C LYS A 63 15.42 -26.86 17.78
N ASP A 64 14.95 -26.09 18.74
CA ASP A 64 14.59 -24.69 18.49
C ASP A 64 15.76 -23.74 18.74
N VAL A 65 16.09 -22.95 17.72
CA VAL A 65 17.06 -21.86 17.84
C VAL A 65 16.39 -20.73 18.62
N LEU A 66 16.97 -20.33 19.76
CA LEU A 66 16.40 -19.27 20.59
C LEU A 66 16.22 -17.97 19.78
N PRO A 67 15.04 -17.31 19.80
CA PRO A 67 14.76 -16.12 19.03
C PRO A 67 15.37 -14.87 19.68
N ASN A 68 16.70 -14.77 19.65
CA ASN A 68 17.46 -13.56 20.02
C ASN A 68 17.94 -12.81 18.75
N VAL A 69 18.38 -11.55 18.92
CA VAL A 69 18.80 -10.69 17.78
C VAL A 69 19.89 -11.37 16.94
N ALA A 70 20.89 -11.98 17.58
CA ALA A 70 22.00 -12.61 16.90
C ALA A 70 21.56 -13.79 16.01
N ASN A 71 20.68 -14.65 16.53
CA ASN A 71 20.16 -15.82 15.86
C ASN A 71 19.21 -15.44 14.72
N VAL A 72 18.28 -14.51 14.95
CA VAL A 72 17.38 -14.00 13.90
C VAL A 72 18.19 -13.42 12.74
N MET A 73 19.15 -12.54 13.04
CA MET A 73 19.99 -11.93 12.00
C MET A 73 20.92 -12.94 11.31
N LYS A 74 21.35 -14.00 12.01
CA LYS A 74 22.13 -15.10 11.42
C LYS A 74 21.29 -15.87 10.40
N VAL A 75 20.08 -16.30 10.77
CA VAL A 75 19.17 -17.03 9.88
C VAL A 75 18.82 -16.20 8.65
N LEU A 76 18.49 -14.91 8.82
CA LEU A 76 18.21 -14.03 7.69
C LEU A 76 19.42 -13.88 6.74
N ARG A 77 20.65 -13.81 7.27
CA ARG A 77 21.87 -13.81 6.43
C ARG A 77 22.05 -15.13 5.70
N GLU A 78 21.82 -16.26 6.36
CA GLU A 78 21.93 -17.59 5.76
C GLU A 78 20.95 -17.75 4.59
N VAL A 79 19.67 -17.38 4.80
CA VAL A 79 18.65 -17.36 3.75
C VAL A 79 19.06 -16.43 2.60
N ASN A 80 19.48 -15.20 2.90
CA ASN A 80 19.93 -14.27 1.86
C ASN A 80 21.11 -14.84 1.07
N ASN A 81 22.03 -15.58 1.71
CA ASN A 81 23.18 -16.18 1.03
C ASN A 81 22.79 -17.39 0.17
N SER A 82 21.84 -18.22 0.59
CA SER A 82 21.39 -19.40 -0.16
C SER A 82 20.49 -19.09 -1.35
N CYS A 83 19.68 -18.04 -1.27
CA CYS A 83 18.74 -17.69 -2.32
C CYS A 83 19.41 -17.14 -3.60
N GLN A 84 18.70 -17.20 -4.72
CA GLN A 84 19.03 -16.58 -6.00
C GLN A 84 17.92 -15.60 -6.42
N SER A 85 18.22 -14.73 -7.38
CA SER A 85 17.22 -13.77 -7.90
C SER A 85 15.97 -14.51 -8.39
N GLY A 86 14.79 -14.07 -7.95
CA GLY A 86 13.50 -14.72 -8.21
C GLY A 86 13.03 -15.69 -7.13
N ASP A 87 13.87 -16.06 -6.16
CA ASP A 87 13.45 -16.89 -5.02
C ASP A 87 12.50 -16.15 -4.07
N GLY A 88 11.61 -16.90 -3.44
CA GLY A 88 10.62 -16.37 -2.50
C GLY A 88 11.06 -16.51 -1.05
N VAL A 89 10.93 -15.45 -0.25
CA VAL A 89 11.24 -15.45 1.18
C VAL A 89 10.02 -14.99 1.97
N TYR A 90 9.49 -15.85 2.82
CA TYR A 90 8.43 -15.53 3.76
C TYR A 90 9.00 -15.36 5.17
N ILE A 91 8.66 -14.27 5.85
CA ILE A 91 9.10 -14.02 7.23
C ILE A 91 7.86 -13.77 8.06
N HIS A 92 7.69 -14.51 9.15
CA HIS A 92 6.56 -14.37 10.05
C HIS A 92 7.07 -14.16 11.48
N PHE A 93 6.64 -13.07 12.11
CA PHE A 93 6.90 -12.80 13.51
C PHE A 93 5.57 -12.76 14.29
N SER A 94 5.45 -13.62 15.29
CA SER A 94 4.36 -13.58 16.29
C SER A 94 4.97 -13.43 17.68
N GLY A 95 4.63 -12.33 18.37
CA GLY A 95 5.23 -11.98 19.66
C GLY A 95 4.91 -10.56 20.10
N HIS A 96 5.69 -10.04 21.05
CA HIS A 96 5.59 -8.65 21.50
C HIS A 96 6.26 -7.67 20.55
N GLY A 97 5.54 -6.59 20.22
CA GLY A 97 6.11 -5.40 19.60
C GLY A 97 6.47 -4.35 20.66
N ALA A 98 7.47 -3.53 20.35
CA ALA A 98 7.95 -2.43 21.18
C ALA A 98 8.15 -1.16 20.35
N ARG A 99 8.22 -0.01 21.03
CA ARG A 99 8.64 1.26 20.43
C ARG A 99 9.99 1.70 20.99
N ALA A 100 10.94 1.96 20.10
CA ALA A 100 12.20 2.61 20.43
C ALA A 100 12.06 4.13 20.27
N ALA A 101 12.80 4.88 21.09
CA ALA A 101 12.91 6.32 20.90
C ALA A 101 13.56 6.62 19.52
N PRO A 102 13.13 7.68 18.83
CA PRO A 102 13.80 8.13 17.61
C PRO A 102 15.28 8.39 17.86
N ASP A 103 16.17 7.59 17.27
CA ASP A 103 17.62 7.70 17.47
C ASP A 103 18.39 7.99 16.17
N SER A 104 17.68 8.08 15.04
CA SER A 104 18.28 8.30 13.73
C SER A 104 17.58 9.42 12.95
N PRO A 105 18.24 10.01 11.94
CA PRO A 105 17.60 10.93 11.00
C PRO A 105 16.46 10.27 10.22
N TYR A 106 16.42 8.95 10.23
CA TYR A 106 15.39 8.09 9.67
C TYR A 106 14.67 7.42 10.84
N SER A 107 14.13 8.20 11.76
CA SER A 107 13.20 7.70 12.75
C SER A 107 11.82 8.33 12.55
N ASN A 108 10.75 7.62 12.90
CA ASN A 108 9.42 8.21 12.93
C ASN A 108 9.31 9.12 14.16
N THR A 109 9.40 10.43 13.94
CA THR A 109 9.36 11.43 15.02
C THR A 109 7.94 11.68 15.55
N SER A 110 6.89 11.21 14.88
CA SER A 110 5.50 11.38 15.37
C SER A 110 5.10 10.27 16.33
N THR A 111 5.61 9.05 16.16
CA THR A 111 5.18 7.87 16.93
C THR A 111 6.31 7.05 17.57
N GLY A 112 7.58 7.24 17.19
CA GLY A 112 8.70 6.39 17.59
C GLY A 112 8.97 5.24 16.61
N ASP A 113 10.10 4.57 16.74
CA ASP A 113 10.50 3.50 15.83
C ASP A 113 10.01 2.13 16.30
N LEU A 114 9.62 1.29 15.34
CA LEU A 114 9.21 -0.08 15.57
C LEU A 114 10.39 -0.94 16.02
N ALA A 115 10.17 -1.78 17.02
CA ALA A 115 11.09 -2.83 17.43
C ALA A 115 10.34 -4.14 17.71
N LEU A 116 10.99 -5.26 17.45
CA LEU A 116 10.48 -6.60 17.80
C LEU A 116 11.14 -7.02 19.12
N ALA A 117 10.35 -7.37 20.12
CA ALA A 117 10.87 -7.85 21.39
C ALA A 117 11.29 -9.32 21.26
N LEU A 118 12.59 -9.56 21.40
CA LEU A 118 13.26 -10.84 21.28
C LEU A 118 13.88 -11.26 22.62
N TYR A 119 14.35 -12.50 22.71
CA TYR A 119 15.15 -12.93 23.84
C TYR A 119 16.50 -12.23 23.87
N ARG A 120 17.00 -11.95 25.07
CA ARG A 120 18.41 -11.67 25.26
C ARG A 120 19.22 -12.98 25.13
N ALA A 121 20.47 -12.87 24.68
CA ALA A 121 21.35 -14.02 24.51
C ALA A 121 21.53 -14.80 25.83
N ALA A 122 21.87 -16.09 25.73
CA ALA A 122 21.69 -17.15 26.74
C ALA A 122 22.33 -16.95 28.13
N ASP A 123 23.02 -15.84 28.37
CA ASP A 123 23.80 -15.59 29.59
C ASP A 123 23.31 -14.33 30.36
N GLU A 124 22.30 -13.62 29.86
CA GLU A 124 21.74 -12.42 30.50
C GLU A 124 20.22 -12.53 30.60
N GLU A 125 19.66 -12.33 31.81
CA GLU A 125 18.22 -12.25 32.00
C GLU A 125 17.64 -11.02 31.27
N GLY A 126 16.52 -11.21 30.57
CA GLY A 126 15.70 -10.13 30.01
C GLY A 126 15.43 -10.25 28.51
N GLU A 127 14.91 -9.15 27.96
CA GLU A 127 14.53 -9.01 26.55
C GLU A 127 15.54 -8.12 25.81
N GLU A 128 15.68 -8.32 24.50
CA GLU A 128 16.44 -7.47 23.58
C GLU A 128 15.55 -7.05 22.41
N CYS A 129 15.72 -5.84 21.90
CA CYS A 129 14.92 -5.33 20.79
C CYS A 129 15.67 -5.51 19.46
N LEU A 130 15.07 -6.21 18.49
CA LEU A 130 15.48 -6.07 17.09
C LEU A 130 14.86 -4.79 16.54
N HIS A 131 15.68 -3.77 16.31
CA HIS A 131 15.22 -2.48 15.81
C HIS A 131 14.78 -2.58 14.34
N GLY A 132 13.68 -1.92 13.99
CA GLY A 132 13.13 -1.92 12.63
C GLY A 132 14.15 -1.49 11.57
N HIS A 133 15.07 -0.57 11.89
CA HIS A 133 16.16 -0.18 10.99
C HIS A 133 17.08 -1.36 10.61
N GLN A 134 17.46 -2.20 11.58
CA GLN A 134 18.33 -3.35 11.34
C GLN A 134 17.64 -4.39 10.45
N LEU A 135 16.36 -4.66 10.70
CA LEU A 135 15.54 -5.52 9.86
C LEU A 135 15.41 -4.95 8.44
N ALA A 136 15.15 -3.66 8.30
CA ALA A 136 15.01 -2.99 7.00
C ALA A 136 16.29 -3.04 6.16
N MET A 137 17.47 -2.91 6.78
CA MET A 137 18.75 -3.07 6.08
C MET A 137 18.91 -4.49 5.50
N MET A 138 18.51 -5.51 6.25
CA MET A 138 18.54 -6.90 5.79
C MET A 138 17.58 -7.13 4.63
N LEU A 139 16.34 -6.66 4.75
CA LEU A 139 15.33 -6.76 3.69
C LEU A 139 15.79 -6.04 2.42
N ASN A 140 16.38 -4.85 2.53
CA ASN A 140 16.91 -4.14 1.38
C ASN A 140 18.02 -4.93 0.67
N ALA A 141 18.91 -5.58 1.40
CA ALA A 141 19.95 -6.41 0.79
C ALA A 141 19.34 -7.59 -0.01
N MET A 142 18.28 -8.21 0.52
CA MET A 142 17.53 -9.26 -0.16
C MET A 142 16.81 -8.74 -1.41
N VAL A 143 16.18 -7.57 -1.34
CA VAL A 143 15.51 -6.93 -2.49
C VAL A 143 16.51 -6.60 -3.59
N GLN A 144 17.67 -6.04 -3.25
CA GLN A 144 18.73 -5.73 -4.21
C GLN A 144 19.28 -6.98 -4.91
N LYS A 145 19.20 -8.14 -4.26
CA LYS A 145 19.53 -9.44 -4.84
C LYS A 145 18.44 -9.98 -5.78
N GLY A 146 17.25 -9.36 -5.79
CA GLY A 146 16.11 -9.76 -6.61
C GLY A 146 15.19 -10.79 -5.95
N LEU A 147 15.22 -10.93 -4.61
CA LEU A 147 14.32 -11.83 -3.88
C LEU A 147 12.91 -11.22 -3.78
N VAL A 148 11.88 -12.07 -3.79
CA VAL A 148 10.49 -11.68 -3.53
C VAL A 148 10.16 -11.95 -2.08
N ILE A 149 9.93 -10.91 -1.28
CA ILE A 149 9.83 -11.05 0.18
C ILE A 149 8.42 -10.72 0.67
N THR A 150 7.85 -11.59 1.50
CA THR A 150 6.61 -11.33 2.26
C THR A 150 6.96 -11.32 3.74
N LEU A 151 6.72 -10.19 4.42
CA LEU A 151 6.89 -10.04 5.87
C LEU A 151 5.52 -9.94 6.54
N VAL A 152 5.27 -10.75 7.56
CA VAL A 152 4.07 -10.68 8.40
C VAL A 152 4.48 -10.41 9.85
N LEU A 153 3.93 -9.35 10.44
CA LEU A 153 4.17 -8.96 11.82
C LEU A 153 2.87 -9.01 12.61
N ASP A 154 2.67 -10.08 13.37
CA ASP A 154 1.54 -10.27 14.28
C ASP A 154 1.92 -9.82 15.71
N CYS A 155 2.09 -8.50 15.86
CA CYS A 155 2.43 -7.86 17.13
C CYS A 155 1.90 -6.42 17.23
N CYS A 156 1.75 -5.90 18.46
CA CYS A 156 1.27 -4.53 18.70
C CYS A 156 2.37 -3.49 18.52
N PHE A 157 2.06 -2.40 17.82
CA PHE A 157 2.95 -1.23 17.70
C PHE A 157 2.34 0.06 18.27
N SER A 158 1.24 0.00 19.01
CA SER A 158 0.48 1.18 19.45
C SER A 158 0.95 1.74 20.79
N ALA A 159 1.09 3.09 20.89
CA ALA A 159 1.50 3.79 22.12
C ALA A 159 0.35 4.16 23.06
N GLY A 160 -0.90 3.89 22.71
CA GLY A 160 -2.09 4.30 23.48
C GLY A 160 -2.22 3.66 24.87
N PHE A 161 -1.32 2.77 25.28
CA PHE A 161 -1.49 1.94 26.48
C PHE A 161 -0.47 2.19 27.58
N TYR A 162 -0.34 3.45 28.01
CA TYR A 162 0.17 3.77 29.35
C TYR A 162 -0.81 3.41 30.47
N ARG A 163 -1.99 2.83 30.17
CA ARG A 163 -3.06 2.60 31.15
C ARG A 163 -3.59 1.16 31.09
N LYS A 164 -3.03 0.33 31.97
CA LYS A 164 -3.44 -1.02 32.44
C LYS A 164 -2.81 -2.21 31.70
N PRO A 165 -2.06 -3.09 32.41
CA PRO A 165 -1.63 -4.36 31.85
C PRO A 165 -2.85 -5.28 31.66
N HIS A 166 -3.17 -5.61 30.41
CA HIS A 166 -4.05 -6.73 30.08
C HIS A 166 -3.18 -7.89 29.61
N ALA A 167 -3.32 -9.05 30.24
CA ALA A 167 -2.49 -10.25 30.02
C ALA A 167 -2.59 -10.88 28.62
N LEU A 168 -3.39 -10.30 27.71
CA LEU A 168 -3.63 -10.80 26.35
C LEU A 168 -3.09 -9.85 25.26
N VAL A 169 -2.47 -8.73 25.64
CA VAL A 169 -2.00 -7.70 24.69
C VAL A 169 -0.57 -7.98 24.27
N ARG A 170 -0.32 -8.05 22.96
CA ARG A 170 1.01 -8.29 22.38
C ARG A 170 1.91 -7.04 22.31
N TYR A 171 2.02 -6.28 23.42
CA TYR A 171 2.79 -5.02 23.51
C TYR A 171 3.74 -4.97 24.72
N ARG A 172 4.93 -4.39 24.53
CA ARG A 172 5.88 -4.06 25.60
C ARG A 172 6.13 -2.55 25.69
N PRO A 173 5.85 -1.89 26.84
CA PRO A 173 6.26 -0.50 27.07
C PRO A 173 7.78 -0.39 27.03
N SER A 174 8.30 0.65 26.38
CA SER A 174 9.74 0.91 26.24
C SER A 174 10.44 0.90 27.60
N ILE A 175 11.13 -0.20 27.93
CA ILE A 175 12.23 -0.16 28.89
C ILE A 175 13.39 0.50 28.13
N ASN A 176 14.09 1.45 28.77
CA ASN A 176 15.36 1.98 28.26
C ASN A 176 16.38 0.83 28.19
N LEU A 177 16.28 0.01 27.15
CA LEU A 177 17.14 -1.12 26.90
C LEU A 177 18.42 -0.58 26.24
N PRO A 178 19.59 -0.79 26.85
CA PRO A 178 20.84 -0.27 26.32
C PRO A 178 21.12 -0.88 24.94
N LEU A 179 21.61 -0.05 24.01
CA LEU A 179 22.11 -0.51 22.72
C LEU A 179 23.15 -1.62 22.95
N SER A 180 22.96 -2.76 22.27
CA SER A 180 23.99 -3.79 22.16
C SER A 180 25.26 -3.16 21.59
N LYS A 181 26.34 -3.14 22.38
CA LYS A 181 27.65 -2.54 22.05
C LYS A 181 28.45 -3.33 20.99
N ASN A 182 27.81 -4.24 20.27
CA ASN A 182 28.45 -5.02 19.21
C ASN A 182 28.24 -4.39 17.83
N THR A 183 28.53 -3.09 17.70
CA THR A 183 28.90 -2.51 16.40
C THR A 183 30.38 -2.80 16.16
N SER A 184 30.66 -3.99 15.63
CA SER A 184 31.92 -4.18 14.91
C SER A 184 32.05 -3.05 13.89
N LYS A 185 33.15 -2.28 13.94
CA LYS A 185 33.54 -1.29 12.94
C LYS A 185 33.45 -1.91 11.55
N GLY A 186 32.32 -1.75 10.88
CA GLY A 186 32.08 -2.14 9.50
C GLY A 186 32.18 -0.89 8.64
N ASN A 187 33.02 -0.97 7.62
CA ASN A 187 33.43 0.09 6.71
C ASN A 187 32.32 1.09 6.33
N ASN A 188 32.74 2.36 6.24
CA ASN A 188 32.09 3.37 5.40
C ASN A 188 32.06 2.86 3.95
N ASP A 189 31.11 2.00 3.63
CA ASP A 189 30.87 1.62 2.24
C ASP A 189 29.96 2.70 1.64
N SER A 190 30.62 3.56 0.85
CA SER A 190 29.99 4.61 0.09
C SER A 190 29.24 3.94 -1.06
N GLY A 191 28.02 3.47 -0.77
CA GLY A 191 27.16 2.82 -1.74
C GLY A 191 26.95 3.71 -2.97
N THR A 192 27.59 3.32 -4.06
CA THR A 192 27.47 3.91 -5.39
C THR A 192 26.00 3.96 -5.80
N ALA A 193 25.50 5.17 -6.05
CA ALA A 193 24.16 5.41 -6.57
C ALA A 193 23.98 4.66 -7.90
N ASN A 194 22.98 3.76 -7.94
CA ASN A 194 22.64 3.02 -9.14
C ASN A 194 21.87 3.92 -10.14
N PRO A 195 22.17 3.88 -11.45
CA PRO A 195 21.73 4.87 -12.43
C PRO A 195 20.43 4.49 -13.17
N GLY A 196 19.35 4.13 -12.45
CA GLY A 196 18.18 3.54 -13.13
C GLY A 196 16.79 3.88 -12.62
N TYR A 197 16.62 4.56 -11.49
CA TYR A 197 15.28 4.90 -11.00
C TYR A 197 15.28 6.27 -10.31
N ARG A 198 14.38 7.11 -10.78
CA ARG A 198 14.18 8.48 -10.33
C ARG A 198 13.47 8.47 -8.97
N SER A 199 14.21 8.23 -7.89
CA SER A 199 13.58 8.24 -6.58
C SER A 199 13.34 9.69 -6.14
N ILE A 200 12.06 10.12 -6.13
CA ILE A 200 11.59 10.92 -5.00
C ILE A 200 11.70 10.00 -3.80
N SER A 201 12.93 9.89 -3.27
CA SER A 201 13.18 9.09 -2.09
C SER A 201 12.58 9.88 -0.94
N LEU A 202 11.30 9.65 -0.69
CA LEU A 202 10.91 9.48 0.68
C LEU A 202 11.84 8.41 1.23
N ARG A 203 12.73 8.79 2.12
CA ARG A 203 13.29 7.81 3.02
C ARG A 203 12.30 7.74 4.17
N PRO A 204 11.40 6.76 4.26
CA PRO A 204 11.05 6.25 5.56
C PRO A 204 12.36 5.77 6.18
N SER A 205 12.69 6.36 7.33
CA SER A 205 12.88 5.54 8.50
C SER A 205 12.20 4.18 8.38
N TRP A 206 12.92 3.08 8.52
CA TRP A 206 12.43 1.71 8.70
C TRP A 206 11.69 0.96 7.57
N LEU A 207 11.34 1.57 6.44
CA LEU A 207 10.86 0.83 5.25
C LEU A 207 11.61 1.33 4.00
N VAL A 208 12.80 0.76 3.78
CA VAL A 208 13.59 1.04 2.57
C VAL A 208 12.73 0.66 1.38
N ASP A 209 12.43 1.65 0.53
CA ASP A 209 11.72 1.57 -0.76
C ASP A 209 11.08 0.19 -0.98
N PRO A 210 9.86 -0.06 -0.49
CA PRO A 210 9.28 -1.41 -0.52
C PRO A 210 8.87 -1.86 -1.93
N LYS A 211 9.39 -1.20 -2.97
CA LYS A 211 9.54 -1.73 -4.33
C LYS A 211 10.41 -2.99 -4.30
N GLY A 212 9.76 -4.12 -4.01
CA GLY A 212 10.38 -5.44 -4.02
C GLY A 212 9.86 -6.41 -2.95
N TYR A 213 9.08 -5.91 -1.97
CA TYR A 213 8.53 -6.76 -0.91
C TYR A 213 7.22 -6.23 -0.33
N ALA A 214 6.42 -7.11 0.25
CA ALA A 214 5.18 -6.80 0.94
C ALA A 214 5.33 -6.96 2.46
N VAL A 215 4.69 -6.07 3.22
CA VAL A 215 4.65 -6.16 4.69
C VAL A 215 3.21 -6.08 5.19
N LEU A 216 2.75 -7.12 5.89
CA LEU A 216 1.44 -7.17 6.53
C LEU A 216 1.63 -7.04 8.05
N VAL A 217 0.98 -6.05 8.66
CA VAL A 217 1.04 -5.82 10.11
C VAL A 217 -0.34 -5.91 10.75
N ALA A 218 -0.41 -6.38 12.00
CA ALA A 218 -1.68 -6.66 12.68
C ALA A 218 -2.54 -5.42 12.96
N CYS A 219 -1.91 -4.27 13.17
CA CYS A 219 -2.60 -3.14 13.79
C CYS A 219 -2.00 -1.78 13.43
N ALA A 220 -2.89 -0.78 13.28
CA ALA A 220 -2.54 0.63 13.27
C ALA A 220 -2.01 1.10 14.64
N THR A 221 -1.43 2.29 14.72
CA THR A 221 -0.76 2.87 15.90
C THR A 221 -1.62 3.05 17.16
N HIS A 222 -2.90 2.64 17.17
CA HIS A 222 -3.87 2.88 18.25
C HIS A 222 -4.83 1.71 18.60
N GLU A 223 -4.82 0.55 17.92
CA GLU A 223 -5.71 -0.59 18.26
C GLU A 223 -4.96 -1.69 19.06
N GLU A 224 -5.70 -2.62 19.71
CA GLU A 224 -5.14 -3.70 20.54
C GLU A 224 -4.93 -4.98 19.73
N THR A 225 -3.71 -5.52 19.65
CA THR A 225 -3.51 -6.93 19.22
C THR A 225 -3.72 -7.85 20.41
N ILE A 226 -4.82 -8.59 20.40
CA ILE A 226 -5.29 -9.47 21.48
C ILE A 226 -5.11 -10.92 21.03
N GLU A 227 -4.64 -11.79 21.92
CA GLU A 227 -4.75 -13.24 21.72
C GLU A 227 -6.22 -13.66 21.80
N THR A 228 -6.76 -14.20 20.71
CA THR A 228 -8.17 -14.55 20.64
C THR A 228 -8.36 -16.04 20.86
N PRO A 229 -9.18 -16.46 21.84
CA PRO A 229 -9.68 -17.82 21.89
C PRO A 229 -10.72 -18.00 20.77
N ARG A 230 -10.36 -18.72 19.69
CA ARG A 230 -11.29 -19.17 18.66
C ARG A 230 -11.29 -20.71 18.65
N ASP A 231 -12.47 -21.32 18.72
CA ASP A 231 -12.63 -22.79 18.78
C ASP A 231 -11.86 -23.48 19.93
N GLY A 232 -11.74 -22.80 21.08
CA GLY A 232 -10.98 -23.30 22.23
C GLY A 232 -9.45 -23.19 22.08
N ARG A 233 -8.97 -22.52 21.02
CA ARG A 233 -7.54 -22.32 20.71
C ARG A 233 -7.19 -20.83 20.77
N ILE A 234 -6.15 -20.49 21.53
CA ILE A 234 -5.58 -19.13 21.69
C ILE A 234 -4.56 -18.87 20.57
N GLY A 235 -4.69 -17.77 19.83
CA GLY A 235 -3.77 -17.40 18.74
C GLY A 235 -3.84 -15.91 18.41
N GLY A 236 -2.93 -15.44 17.58
CA GLY A 236 -2.94 -14.08 17.03
C GLY A 236 -4.07 -13.91 16.04
N ALA A 237 -4.83 -12.83 16.13
CA ALA A 237 -5.94 -12.61 15.22
C ALA A 237 -5.44 -12.46 13.77
N LEU A 238 -4.34 -11.72 13.53
CA LEU A 238 -3.78 -11.58 12.19
C LEU A 238 -3.41 -12.94 11.60
N SER A 239 -2.63 -13.74 12.32
CA SER A 239 -2.17 -15.05 11.88
C SER A 239 -3.32 -16.02 11.64
N SER A 240 -4.29 -16.05 12.56
CA SER A 240 -5.47 -16.91 12.45
C SER A 240 -6.33 -16.57 11.23
N PHE A 241 -6.64 -15.28 11.03
CA PHE A 241 -7.43 -14.85 9.86
C PHE A 241 -6.65 -14.98 8.56
N LEU A 242 -5.33 -14.81 8.59
CA LEU A 242 -4.47 -15.01 7.44
C LEU A 242 -4.46 -16.47 7.02
N TYR A 243 -4.31 -17.40 7.97
CA TYR A 243 -4.44 -18.84 7.74
C TYR A 243 -5.77 -19.18 7.06
N LEU A 244 -6.90 -18.73 7.62
CA LEU A 244 -8.22 -18.97 7.05
C LEU A 244 -8.37 -18.40 5.64
N THR A 245 -7.83 -17.22 5.41
CA THR A 245 -7.85 -16.55 4.11
C THR A 245 -7.06 -17.34 3.08
N LEU A 246 -5.82 -17.73 3.39
CA LEU A 246 -4.95 -18.49 2.49
C LEU A 246 -5.45 -19.92 2.25
N MET A 247 -6.18 -20.50 3.20
CA MET A 247 -6.89 -21.75 2.98
C MET A 247 -7.93 -21.63 1.87
N GLN A 248 -8.67 -20.50 1.83
CA GLN A 248 -9.69 -20.22 0.83
C GLN A 248 -9.12 -19.84 -0.54
N VAL A 249 -8.15 -18.92 -0.57
CA VAL A 249 -7.71 -18.28 -1.83
C VAL A 249 -6.45 -18.94 -2.41
N GLY A 250 -5.60 -19.54 -1.58
CA GLY A 250 -4.34 -20.16 -1.99
C GLY A 250 -3.11 -19.26 -1.80
N LEU A 251 -1.92 -19.84 -1.95
CA LEU A 251 -0.64 -19.17 -1.69
C LEU A 251 -0.15 -18.31 -2.87
N ASN A 252 -0.56 -18.64 -4.09
CA ASN A 252 -0.17 -17.92 -5.31
C ASN A 252 -1.02 -16.67 -5.57
N GLU A 253 -2.02 -16.43 -4.75
CA GLU A 253 -2.87 -15.24 -4.87
C GLU A 253 -2.09 -13.98 -4.59
N ARG A 254 -2.48 -12.89 -5.24
CA ARG A 254 -1.80 -11.61 -5.04
C ARG A 254 -1.94 -11.16 -3.60
N MET A 255 -0.85 -10.61 -3.06
CA MET A 255 -0.83 -10.07 -1.70
C MET A 255 -1.97 -9.09 -1.45
N GLY A 256 -2.26 -8.24 -2.44
CA GLY A 256 -3.36 -7.30 -2.39
C GLY A 256 -4.74 -7.98 -2.32
N ASP A 257 -4.95 -9.07 -3.03
CA ASP A 257 -6.22 -9.81 -3.00
C ASP A 257 -6.38 -10.58 -1.68
N VAL A 258 -5.33 -11.26 -1.21
CA VAL A 258 -5.26 -11.88 0.12
C VAL A 258 -5.62 -10.87 1.21
N PHE A 259 -5.04 -9.66 1.14
CA PHE A 259 -5.33 -8.60 2.11
C PHE A 259 -6.81 -8.18 2.12
N HIS A 260 -7.52 -8.24 1.00
CA HIS A 260 -8.94 -7.90 0.99
C HIS A 260 -9.84 -8.96 1.58
N HIS A 261 -9.56 -10.23 1.31
CA HIS A 261 -10.23 -11.31 1.99
C HIS A 261 -9.99 -11.23 3.50
N LEU A 262 -8.74 -10.96 3.91
CA LEU A 262 -8.38 -10.75 5.31
C LEU A 262 -9.20 -9.62 5.93
N GLN A 263 -9.19 -8.42 5.33
CA GLN A 263 -9.97 -7.29 5.83
C GLN A 263 -11.49 -7.57 5.86
N ALA A 264 -12.03 -8.33 4.91
CA ALA A 264 -13.43 -8.76 4.92
C ALA A 264 -13.74 -9.59 6.17
N ASN A 265 -12.87 -10.55 6.47
CA ASN A 265 -13.04 -11.47 7.60
C ASN A 265 -12.96 -10.73 8.94
N PHE A 266 -12.02 -9.79 9.09
CA PHE A 266 -11.91 -8.94 10.29
C PHE A 266 -13.19 -8.12 10.54
N ARG A 267 -13.83 -7.61 9.48
CA ARG A 267 -15.09 -6.85 9.60
C ARG A 267 -16.28 -7.74 9.93
N LYS A 268 -16.38 -8.91 9.31
CA LYS A 268 -17.47 -9.87 9.54
C LYS A 268 -17.56 -10.28 11.01
N ASP A 269 -16.40 -10.51 11.62
CA ASP A 269 -16.31 -10.97 13.02
C ASP A 269 -16.19 -9.78 14.02
N ASP A 270 -16.45 -8.55 13.57
CA ASP A 270 -16.45 -7.30 14.33
C ASP A 270 -15.15 -6.98 15.12
N PHE A 271 -14.01 -7.46 14.63
CA PHE A 271 -12.73 -7.23 15.28
C PHE A 271 -12.35 -5.75 15.29
N LYS A 272 -11.81 -5.29 16.43
CA LYS A 272 -11.28 -3.93 16.56
C LYS A 272 -9.98 -3.72 15.80
N GLN A 273 -9.18 -4.77 15.62
CA GLN A 273 -7.90 -4.71 14.90
C GLN A 273 -8.11 -4.51 13.39
N ARG A 274 -7.24 -3.69 12.80
CA ARG A 274 -7.18 -3.45 11.37
C ARG A 274 -5.78 -3.76 10.84
N PRO A 275 -5.62 -4.88 10.11
CA PRO A 275 -4.39 -5.15 9.41
C PRO A 275 -4.06 -4.04 8.40
N ILE A 276 -2.78 -3.71 8.29
CA ILE A 276 -2.24 -2.78 7.28
C ILE A 276 -1.27 -3.53 6.39
N LEU A 277 -1.38 -3.33 5.08
CA LEU A 277 -0.44 -3.84 4.08
C LEU A 277 0.42 -2.69 3.55
N TYR A 278 1.73 -2.81 3.63
CA TYR A 278 2.71 -1.91 3.00
C TYR A 278 3.42 -2.61 1.84
N GLY A 279 3.98 -1.82 0.93
CA GLY A 279 4.90 -2.32 -0.10
C GLY A 279 4.26 -2.92 -1.35
N ASN A 280 4.98 -3.85 -1.99
CA ASN A 280 4.58 -4.46 -3.25
C ASN A 280 3.37 -5.40 -3.09
N ARG A 281 2.18 -4.89 -3.30
CA ARG A 281 0.91 -5.65 -3.16
C ARG A 281 0.62 -6.60 -4.33
N ASN A 282 1.40 -6.51 -5.40
CA ASN A 282 1.14 -7.21 -6.66
C ASN A 282 1.91 -8.51 -6.79
N GLN A 283 2.90 -8.73 -5.91
CA GLN A 283 3.55 -10.01 -5.82
C GLN A 283 2.55 -11.08 -5.34
N PRO A 284 2.75 -12.35 -5.75
CA PRO A 284 2.06 -13.45 -5.10
C PRO A 284 2.40 -13.47 -3.61
N PHE A 285 1.43 -13.88 -2.78
CA PHE A 285 1.62 -13.97 -1.34
C PHE A 285 2.81 -14.88 -1.00
N PHE A 286 2.90 -16.02 -1.70
CA PHE A 286 3.99 -16.98 -1.65
C PHE A 286 4.00 -17.82 -2.95
N GLY A 287 4.91 -17.56 -3.91
CA GLY A 287 4.93 -18.34 -5.16
C GLY A 287 5.51 -17.62 -6.39
N ALA A 288 5.38 -18.25 -7.57
CA ALA A 288 5.83 -17.70 -8.86
C ALA A 288 4.75 -16.80 -9.49
N ASN A 289 5.17 -15.72 -10.15
CA ASN A 289 4.31 -14.67 -10.70
C ASN A 289 3.24 -15.21 -11.66
N GLY A 290 1.97 -15.15 -11.25
CA GLY A 290 0.83 -15.16 -12.17
C GLY A 290 0.64 -13.77 -12.77
N LEU A 291 0.99 -13.60 -14.04
CA LEU A 291 0.72 -12.37 -14.83
C LEU A 291 -0.78 -12.27 -15.16
N ALA A 292 -1.64 -12.08 -14.16
CA ALA A 292 -3.04 -11.72 -14.43
C ALA A 292 -3.15 -10.20 -14.60
N GLU A 293 -3.70 -9.74 -15.72
CA GLU A 293 -4.09 -8.33 -15.92
C GLU A 293 -5.11 -7.94 -14.82
N CYS A 294 -4.88 -6.87 -14.03
CA CYS A 294 -5.90 -6.34 -13.13
C CYS A 294 -6.59 -5.12 -13.73
N SER A 295 -7.90 -5.11 -13.53
CA SER A 295 -8.67 -3.88 -13.40
C SER A 295 -8.67 -3.40 -11.95
N HIS A 296 -8.64 -2.09 -11.74
CA HIS A 296 -8.81 -1.47 -10.42
C HIS A 296 -10.15 -1.90 -9.82
N MET A 297 -10.14 -2.44 -8.60
CA MET A 297 -11.35 -2.84 -7.91
C MET A 297 -11.67 -1.88 -6.76
N PHE A 298 -12.92 -1.88 -6.34
CA PHE A 298 -13.41 -1.14 -5.20
C PHE A 298 -14.15 -2.10 -4.28
N ALA A 299 -14.15 -1.84 -2.98
CA ALA A 299 -15.00 -2.60 -2.09
C ALA A 299 -16.46 -2.17 -2.19
N ALA A 300 -17.35 -3.13 -2.03
CA ALA A 300 -18.77 -2.87 -1.91
C ALA A 300 -19.36 -3.66 -0.74
N TYR A 301 -20.48 -3.17 -0.23
CA TYR A 301 -21.25 -3.80 0.84
C TYR A 301 -22.75 -3.54 0.66
N SER A 302 -23.58 -4.36 1.29
CA SER A 302 -25.02 -4.20 1.39
C SER A 302 -25.40 -3.89 2.82
N ARG A 303 -26.23 -2.86 3.03
CA ARG A 303 -26.76 -2.47 4.34
C ARG A 303 -28.19 -1.99 4.19
N SER A 304 -29.10 -2.48 5.04
CA SER A 304 -30.51 -2.08 5.02
C SER A 304 -31.17 -2.25 3.63
N GLY A 305 -30.78 -3.29 2.88
CA GLY A 305 -31.30 -3.57 1.53
C GLY A 305 -30.77 -2.64 0.42
N MET A 306 -29.76 -1.82 0.71
CA MET A 306 -29.10 -0.94 -0.25
C MET A 306 -27.63 -1.33 -0.42
N ALA A 307 -27.15 -1.29 -1.65
CA ALA A 307 -25.75 -1.54 -1.97
C ALA A 307 -24.94 -0.25 -1.97
N TYR A 308 -23.72 -0.31 -1.46
CA TYR A 308 -22.79 0.81 -1.35
C TYR A 308 -21.42 0.41 -1.88
N LEU A 309 -20.77 1.35 -2.53
CA LEU A 309 -19.39 1.30 -2.98
C LEU A 309 -18.54 2.15 -2.03
N GLU A 310 -17.43 1.62 -1.52
CA GLU A 310 -16.45 2.37 -0.69
C GLU A 310 -15.57 3.30 -1.53
N ALA A 311 -16.22 4.05 -2.43
CA ALA A 311 -15.62 5.09 -3.22
C ALA A 311 -16.68 6.15 -3.56
N GLY A 312 -16.32 7.41 -3.42
CA GLY A 312 -17.17 8.57 -3.64
C GLY A 312 -16.60 9.56 -4.66
N ASP A 313 -17.05 10.82 -4.59
CA ASP A 313 -16.54 11.89 -5.47
C ASP A 313 -15.02 12.05 -5.37
N ALA A 314 -14.46 11.82 -4.18
CA ALA A 314 -13.04 11.93 -3.90
C ALA A 314 -12.19 10.95 -4.69
N HIS A 315 -12.82 9.88 -5.20
CA HIS A 315 -12.20 8.81 -5.99
C HIS A 315 -12.51 8.96 -7.50
N GLY A 316 -13.16 10.08 -7.88
CA GLY A 316 -13.65 10.34 -9.23
C GLY A 316 -14.83 9.46 -9.63
N ILE A 317 -15.63 8.99 -8.66
CA ILE A 317 -16.89 8.28 -8.95
C ILE A 317 -17.94 9.32 -9.31
N MET A 318 -18.71 9.05 -10.36
CA MET A 318 -19.82 9.93 -10.76
C MET A 318 -21.12 9.15 -10.91
N LYS A 319 -22.24 9.86 -10.76
CA LYS A 319 -23.56 9.31 -11.01
C LYS A 319 -23.63 8.75 -12.44
N GLY A 320 -24.12 7.52 -12.58
CA GLY A 320 -24.16 6.81 -13.86
C GLY A 320 -22.92 5.96 -14.17
N ASP A 321 -21.88 5.96 -13.32
CA ASP A 321 -20.81 4.95 -13.39
C ASP A 321 -21.41 3.55 -13.21
N LYS A 322 -20.83 2.56 -13.90
CA LYS A 322 -21.26 1.16 -13.83
C LYS A 322 -20.14 0.28 -13.32
N PHE A 323 -20.48 -0.68 -12.48
CA PHE A 323 -19.56 -1.63 -11.86
C PHE A 323 -20.07 -3.05 -11.99
N MET A 324 -19.14 -3.98 -12.15
CA MET A 324 -19.37 -5.41 -12.06
C MET A 324 -19.07 -5.85 -10.63
N VAL A 325 -20.09 -6.27 -9.89
CA VAL A 325 -19.97 -6.64 -8.48
C VAL A 325 -19.90 -8.16 -8.34
N ARG A 326 -18.91 -8.65 -7.59
CA ARG A 326 -18.69 -10.06 -7.27
C ARG A 326 -18.51 -10.26 -5.77
N GLN A 327 -18.96 -11.40 -5.24
CA GLN A 327 -18.78 -11.78 -3.85
C GLN A 327 -17.43 -12.51 -3.64
N LEU A 328 -16.76 -12.26 -2.51
CA LEU A 328 -15.44 -12.82 -2.19
C LEU A 328 -15.48 -14.15 -1.45
N SER A 329 -16.41 -14.35 -0.51
CA SER A 329 -16.44 -15.56 0.31
C SER A 329 -17.52 -16.55 -0.14
N GLN A 330 -17.07 -17.74 -0.57
CA GLN A 330 -17.89 -18.95 -0.50
C GLN A 330 -17.53 -19.66 0.80
N GLN A 331 -18.39 -19.52 1.82
CA GLN A 331 -18.56 -20.57 2.81
C GLN A 331 -19.99 -21.08 2.67
N SER A 332 -20.19 -22.12 1.86
CA SER A 332 -21.26 -23.08 2.10
C SER A 332 -21.10 -24.32 1.24
N SER A 333 -20.98 -25.45 1.92
CA SER A 333 -21.16 -26.82 1.44
C SER A 333 -22.62 -27.13 1.07
N THR A 334 -23.39 -26.15 0.62
CA THR A 334 -24.76 -26.35 0.13
C THR A 334 -24.95 -25.63 -1.19
N LEU A 335 -25.19 -26.44 -2.22
CA LEU A 335 -25.52 -26.04 -3.58
C LEU A 335 -26.84 -25.26 -3.59
N THR A 336 -26.79 -23.93 -3.67
CA THR A 336 -27.79 -23.09 -4.37
C THR A 336 -27.26 -21.64 -4.54
N THR A 337 -26.62 -21.40 -5.70
CA THR A 337 -26.73 -20.21 -6.57
C THR A 337 -26.95 -18.81 -5.96
N ILE A 338 -25.88 -18.01 -5.92
CA ILE A 338 -25.79 -16.79 -6.74
C ILE A 338 -24.50 -16.90 -7.57
N GLU A 339 -24.68 -17.23 -8.85
CA GLU A 339 -23.67 -17.84 -9.74
C GLU A 339 -22.99 -16.86 -10.71
N SER A 340 -23.19 -15.54 -10.62
CA SER A 340 -22.66 -14.64 -11.64
C SER A 340 -22.36 -13.24 -11.12
N PRO A 341 -21.27 -12.59 -11.61
CA PRO A 341 -21.02 -11.20 -11.31
C PRO A 341 -22.19 -10.33 -11.82
N VAL A 342 -22.66 -9.40 -10.99
CA VAL A 342 -23.86 -8.60 -11.26
C VAL A 342 -23.49 -7.16 -11.58
N ALA A 343 -24.04 -6.62 -12.66
CA ALA A 343 -23.86 -5.22 -13.00
C ALA A 343 -24.68 -4.31 -12.07
N ALA A 344 -24.03 -3.27 -11.54
CA ALA A 344 -24.63 -2.24 -10.72
C ALA A 344 -24.28 -0.86 -11.24
N ARG A 345 -25.19 0.11 -11.05
CA ARG A 345 -25.03 1.50 -11.46
C ARG A 345 -25.01 2.42 -10.25
N VAL A 346 -24.16 3.43 -10.27
CA VAL A 346 -24.09 4.46 -9.24
C VAL A 346 -25.27 5.42 -9.38
N ILE A 347 -26.10 5.51 -8.35
CA ILE A 347 -27.30 6.37 -8.32
C ILE A 347 -27.13 7.64 -7.50
N ASN A 348 -26.31 7.58 -6.46
CA ASN A 348 -25.97 8.70 -5.58
C ASN A 348 -24.50 8.65 -5.22
N VAL A 349 -23.86 9.82 -5.13
CA VAL A 349 -22.44 9.93 -4.83
C VAL A 349 -22.27 10.86 -3.62
N GLN A 350 -21.73 10.32 -2.55
CA GLN A 350 -21.27 11.07 -1.39
C GLN A 350 -19.74 11.23 -1.50
N PRO A 351 -19.08 11.98 -0.60
CA PRO A 351 -17.69 12.30 -0.87
C PRO A 351 -16.75 11.09 -0.85
N LEU A 352 -16.99 10.13 0.04
CA LEU A 352 -16.15 8.93 0.20
C LEU A 352 -16.87 7.60 -0.08
N VAL A 353 -18.20 7.62 -0.30
CA VAL A 353 -19.04 6.43 -0.52
C VAL A 353 -20.04 6.73 -1.63
N SER A 354 -20.40 5.73 -2.44
CA SER A 354 -21.46 5.86 -3.46
C SER A 354 -22.52 4.79 -3.28
N GLN A 355 -23.77 5.12 -3.58
CA GLN A 355 -24.87 4.17 -3.55
C GLN A 355 -25.02 3.49 -4.91
N LEU A 356 -25.19 2.17 -4.89
CA LEU A 356 -25.33 1.31 -6.06
C LEU A 356 -26.77 0.80 -6.20
N GLU A 357 -27.23 0.68 -7.43
CA GLU A 357 -28.47 0.03 -7.83
C GLU A 357 -28.14 -1.12 -8.79
N PHE A 358 -28.54 -2.34 -8.45
CA PHE A 358 -28.33 -3.52 -9.30
C PHE A 358 -29.33 -3.52 -10.47
N GLU A 359 -28.86 -3.89 -11.66
CA GLU A 359 -29.72 -3.92 -12.86
C GLU A 359 -30.78 -5.04 -12.83
N GLN A 360 -30.64 -6.05 -11.96
CA GLN A 360 -31.54 -7.22 -11.85
C GLN A 360 -32.38 -7.27 -10.54
N GLY A 361 -32.47 -6.16 -9.80
CA GLY A 361 -33.25 -6.07 -8.56
C GLY A 361 -32.41 -6.01 -7.28
N ASN A 362 -33.03 -5.61 -6.17
CA ASN A 362 -32.33 -5.38 -4.91
C ASN A 362 -31.94 -6.69 -4.20
N THR A 363 -30.79 -6.69 -3.55
CA THR A 363 -30.36 -7.78 -2.66
C THR A 363 -31.04 -7.63 -1.30
N THR A 364 -31.67 -8.69 -0.81
CA THR A 364 -32.34 -8.72 0.50
C THR A 364 -31.40 -9.02 1.66
N GLU A 365 -30.17 -9.45 1.39
CA GLU A 365 -29.21 -9.91 2.39
C GLU A 365 -28.10 -8.87 2.63
N GLU A 366 -27.65 -8.78 3.88
CA GLU A 366 -26.54 -7.92 4.30
C GLU A 366 -25.22 -8.65 4.07
N TYR A 367 -24.40 -8.09 3.19
CA TYR A 367 -23.10 -8.63 2.81
C TYR A 367 -22.01 -7.56 2.96
N VAL A 368 -20.83 -7.95 3.43
CA VAL A 368 -19.70 -7.03 3.69
C VAL A 368 -18.46 -7.33 2.84
N ASP A 369 -18.57 -8.28 1.91
CA ASP A 369 -17.44 -8.87 1.20
C ASP A 369 -17.58 -8.80 -0.33
N TRP A 370 -18.17 -7.73 -0.86
CA TRP A 370 -18.22 -7.55 -2.32
C TRP A 370 -17.02 -6.78 -2.86
N LEU A 371 -16.68 -7.07 -4.11
CA LEU A 371 -15.74 -6.34 -4.93
C LEU A 371 -16.42 -5.86 -6.21
N ALA A 372 -16.17 -4.61 -6.55
CA ALA A 372 -16.74 -3.92 -7.69
C ALA A 372 -15.62 -3.55 -8.67
N THR A 373 -15.72 -4.04 -9.90
CA THR A 373 -14.78 -3.72 -10.99
C THR A 373 -15.46 -2.73 -11.93
N PRO A 374 -14.84 -1.59 -12.30
CA PRO A 374 -15.47 -0.59 -13.15
C PRO A 374 -15.73 -1.17 -14.55
N ILE A 375 -16.98 -1.05 -14.98
CA ILE A 375 -17.41 -1.28 -16.37
C ILE A 375 -17.32 0.04 -17.13
N SER A 376 -17.82 1.13 -16.53
CA SER A 376 -17.76 2.45 -17.13
C SER A 376 -17.43 3.54 -16.11
N ARG A 377 -16.56 4.47 -16.49
CA ARG A 377 -16.14 5.64 -15.71
C ARG A 377 -16.43 6.93 -16.47
N GLN A 378 -17.49 7.63 -16.08
CA GLN A 378 -17.93 8.90 -16.66
C GLN A 378 -16.86 9.99 -16.52
N VAL A 379 -15.98 9.92 -15.51
CA VAL A 379 -14.97 10.97 -15.25
C VAL A 379 -13.96 11.08 -16.39
N LEU A 380 -13.71 9.96 -17.08
CA LEU A 380 -12.79 9.89 -18.21
C LEU A 380 -13.37 10.56 -19.46
N GLN A 381 -14.70 10.69 -19.54
CA GLN A 381 -15.38 11.35 -20.67
C GLN A 381 -15.20 12.88 -20.66
N ARG A 382 -14.71 13.46 -19.56
CA ARG A 382 -14.29 14.88 -19.48
C ARG A 382 -13.06 15.17 -20.33
N PHE A 383 -12.33 14.14 -20.76
CA PHE A 383 -11.12 14.21 -21.58
C PHE A 383 -11.39 13.61 -22.97
N PRO A 384 -12.21 14.27 -23.79
CA PRO A 384 -12.62 13.72 -25.08
C PRO A 384 -11.43 13.66 -26.06
N ILE A 385 -11.45 12.68 -26.95
CA ILE A 385 -10.34 12.36 -27.85
C ILE A 385 -10.72 12.73 -29.29
N ARG A 386 -9.87 13.51 -29.95
CA ARG A 386 -9.95 13.82 -31.37
C ARG A 386 -8.94 12.97 -32.15
N LEU A 387 -9.42 12.29 -33.19
CA LEU A 387 -8.54 11.63 -34.16
C LEU A 387 -8.38 12.54 -35.38
N SER A 388 -7.14 12.79 -35.79
CA SER A 388 -6.90 13.55 -37.01
C SER A 388 -7.26 12.75 -38.26
N GLN A 389 -7.36 13.42 -39.40
CA GLN A 389 -7.62 12.77 -40.69
C GLN A 389 -6.51 11.78 -41.10
N SER A 390 -5.32 11.85 -40.49
CA SER A 390 -4.22 10.93 -40.80
C SER A 390 -4.32 9.59 -40.07
N VAL A 391 -5.23 9.44 -39.10
CA VAL A 391 -5.43 8.20 -38.36
C VAL A 391 -6.42 7.28 -39.11
N PRO A 392 -6.02 6.06 -39.51
CA PRO A 392 -6.90 5.12 -40.19
C PRO A 392 -7.87 4.41 -39.21
N ASP A 393 -8.88 3.73 -39.77
CA ASP A 393 -9.73 2.76 -39.07
C ASP A 393 -10.51 3.30 -37.85
N VAL A 394 -11.08 4.50 -37.96
CA VAL A 394 -11.82 5.21 -36.88
C VAL A 394 -12.87 4.34 -36.16
N GLU A 395 -13.53 3.41 -36.84
CA GLU A 395 -14.50 2.50 -36.23
C GLU A 395 -13.87 1.53 -35.21
N GLN A 396 -12.64 1.04 -35.45
CA GLN A 396 -11.93 0.19 -34.49
C GLN A 396 -11.56 0.97 -33.23
N TRP A 397 -11.14 2.23 -33.38
CA TRP A 397 -10.87 3.12 -32.26
C TRP A 397 -12.11 3.35 -31.41
N LYS A 398 -13.26 3.60 -32.04
CA LYS A 398 -14.54 3.80 -31.35
C LYS A 398 -14.89 2.62 -30.46
N SER A 399 -14.78 1.39 -30.96
CA SER A 399 -15.03 0.19 -30.15
C SER A 399 -14.10 0.08 -28.94
N HIS A 400 -12.82 0.45 -29.08
CA HIS A 400 -11.86 0.41 -27.97
C HIS A 400 -12.00 1.57 -27.00
N PHE A 401 -12.50 2.72 -27.45
CA PHE A 401 -12.86 3.85 -26.61
C PHE A 401 -14.07 3.53 -25.73
N ASP A 402 -15.12 2.94 -26.31
CA ASP A 402 -16.32 2.52 -25.57
C ASP A 402 -15.96 1.52 -24.45
N GLN A 403 -15.11 0.54 -24.76
CA GLN A 403 -14.58 -0.43 -23.78
C GLN A 403 -13.76 0.20 -22.64
N ARG A 404 -13.23 1.42 -22.83
CA ARG A 404 -12.35 2.12 -21.89
C ARG A 404 -12.98 3.37 -21.27
N SER A 405 -14.28 3.58 -21.48
CA SER A 405 -15.01 4.78 -21.03
C SER A 405 -14.47 6.08 -21.60
N LEU A 406 -13.88 6.04 -22.79
CA LEU A 406 -13.37 7.22 -23.48
C LEU A 406 -14.39 7.71 -24.49
N THR A 407 -14.47 9.02 -24.67
CA THR A 407 -15.40 9.64 -25.60
C THR A 407 -14.64 10.21 -26.79
N MET A 408 -15.03 9.81 -28.00
CA MET A 408 -14.52 10.43 -29.22
C MET A 408 -15.24 11.75 -29.48
N MET A 409 -14.48 12.81 -29.75
CA MET A 409 -15.00 14.12 -30.09
C MET A 409 -15.33 14.23 -31.58
N PRO A 410 -16.48 14.82 -31.95
CA PRO A 410 -16.72 15.23 -33.32
C PRO A 410 -15.72 16.32 -33.77
N PRO A 411 -15.31 16.37 -35.05
CA PRO A 411 -14.30 17.30 -35.54
C PRO A 411 -14.60 18.80 -35.33
N GLN A 412 -15.85 19.16 -35.08
CA GLN A 412 -16.36 20.54 -35.05
C GLN A 412 -16.53 21.13 -33.65
N VAL A 413 -16.26 20.35 -32.59
CA VAL A 413 -16.42 20.80 -31.20
C VAL A 413 -15.05 21.17 -30.64
N ASN A 414 -14.92 22.33 -30.01
CA ASN A 414 -13.74 22.65 -29.21
C ASN A 414 -13.99 22.24 -27.76
N SER A 415 -13.12 21.42 -27.19
CA SER A 415 -12.99 21.28 -25.74
C SER A 415 -11.81 22.12 -25.26
N GLN A 416 -11.74 22.33 -23.95
CA GLN A 416 -10.58 22.92 -23.28
C GLN A 416 -9.69 21.85 -22.62
N GLN A 417 -10.10 20.57 -22.65
CA GLN A 417 -9.52 19.49 -21.84
C GLN A 417 -9.37 18.15 -22.59
N GLY A 418 -9.41 18.15 -23.92
CA GLY A 418 -9.27 16.98 -24.78
C GLY A 418 -7.85 16.65 -25.23
N PHE A 419 -7.72 15.49 -25.88
CA PHE A 419 -6.49 15.00 -26.51
C PHE A 419 -6.68 14.88 -28.02
N GLU A 420 -5.68 15.26 -28.81
CA GLU A 420 -5.65 15.05 -30.25
C GLU A 420 -4.58 14.01 -30.61
N VAL A 421 -4.95 13.01 -31.41
CA VAL A 421 -4.06 11.98 -31.91
C VAL A 421 -3.79 12.23 -33.38
N THR A 422 -2.52 12.37 -33.74
CA THR A 422 -2.06 12.48 -35.13
C THR A 422 -1.16 11.30 -35.47
N LEU A 423 -1.23 10.84 -36.72
CA LEU A 423 -0.28 9.87 -37.26
C LEU A 423 0.68 10.60 -38.21
N GLU A 424 1.97 10.61 -37.89
CA GLU A 424 3.03 11.22 -38.69
C GLU A 424 4.18 10.23 -38.87
N ASN A 425 4.62 9.97 -40.10
CA ASN A 425 5.72 9.04 -40.38
C ASN A 425 5.57 7.65 -39.70
N ARG A 426 4.34 7.10 -39.71
CA ARG A 426 3.97 5.84 -39.03
C ARG A 426 4.16 5.86 -37.51
N CYS A 427 4.25 7.03 -36.89
CA CYS A 427 4.31 7.19 -35.44
C CYS A 427 3.11 8.01 -34.97
N TYR A 428 2.39 7.49 -33.98
CA TYR A 428 1.35 8.26 -33.32
C TYR A 428 1.97 9.33 -32.43
N LYS A 429 1.39 10.53 -32.48
CA LYS A 429 1.65 11.64 -31.57
C LYS A 429 0.37 12.02 -30.87
N ILE A 430 0.50 12.46 -29.62
CA ILE A 430 -0.61 12.93 -28.81
C ILE A 430 -0.30 14.37 -28.41
N SER A 431 -1.21 15.28 -28.71
CA SER A 431 -1.15 16.69 -28.31
C SER A 431 -2.35 17.04 -27.43
N SER A 432 -2.20 18.05 -26.57
CA SER A 432 -3.36 18.65 -25.89
C SER A 432 -4.16 19.54 -26.84
N ASP A 433 -5.38 19.93 -26.46
CA ASP A 433 -6.21 20.87 -27.22
C ASP A 433 -5.51 22.21 -27.56
N SER A 434 -4.43 22.57 -26.84
CA SER A 434 -3.59 23.74 -27.14
C SER A 434 -2.61 23.52 -28.30
N LYS A 435 -2.67 22.36 -28.97
CA LYS A 435 -1.67 21.87 -29.95
C LYS A 435 -0.24 21.82 -29.42
N VAL A 436 -0.10 21.73 -28.10
CA VAL A 436 1.18 21.50 -27.45
C VAL A 436 1.36 20.00 -27.38
N ASP A 437 2.42 19.50 -28.02
CA ASP A 437 2.81 18.10 -27.94
C ASP A 437 2.95 17.70 -26.47
N ILE A 438 2.33 16.58 -26.11
CA ILE A 438 2.47 16.05 -24.76
C ILE A 438 3.90 15.51 -24.64
N THR A 439 4.70 16.16 -23.80
CA THR A 439 6.09 15.79 -23.57
C THR A 439 6.19 14.44 -22.86
N TYR A 440 7.33 13.77 -23.07
CA TYR A 440 7.70 12.51 -22.41
C TYR A 440 6.88 11.26 -22.78
N MET A 441 6.34 11.23 -24.00
CA MET A 441 5.72 10.03 -24.56
C MET A 441 6.75 9.05 -25.12
N PRO A 442 6.57 7.72 -24.93
CA PRO A 442 7.36 6.74 -25.67
C PRO A 442 7.06 6.84 -27.17
N LYS A 443 7.99 6.39 -28.01
CA LYS A 443 7.75 6.31 -29.47
C LYS A 443 6.67 5.27 -29.74
N MET A 444 5.52 5.73 -30.26
CA MET A 444 4.36 4.90 -30.58
C MET A 444 4.33 4.56 -32.07
N ASP A 445 5.25 3.68 -32.50
CA ASP A 445 5.30 3.20 -33.88
C ASP A 445 4.07 2.33 -34.19
N GLN A 446 3.41 2.59 -35.32
CA GLN A 446 2.21 1.91 -35.77
C GLN A 446 2.39 0.38 -35.93
N SER A 447 3.64 -0.11 -36.11
CA SER A 447 3.95 -1.54 -36.12
C SER A 447 3.79 -2.23 -34.77
N ARG A 448 3.89 -1.47 -33.67
CA ARG A 448 3.83 -1.97 -32.28
C ARG A 448 2.59 -1.49 -31.53
N PHE A 449 2.03 -0.35 -31.91
CA PHE A 449 0.87 0.26 -31.27
C PHE A 449 -0.30 0.25 -32.25
N GLY A 450 -1.31 -0.56 -31.97
CA GLY A 450 -2.59 -0.51 -32.66
C GLY A 450 -3.61 0.37 -31.93
N PRO A 451 -4.85 0.44 -32.43
CA PRO A 451 -5.94 1.17 -31.77
C PRO A 451 -6.13 0.73 -30.30
N LYS A 452 -5.99 -0.57 -30.00
CA LYS A 452 -6.13 -1.11 -28.64
C LYS A 452 -5.10 -0.52 -27.68
N GLU A 453 -3.82 -0.55 -28.05
CA GLU A 453 -2.71 -0.06 -27.23
C GLU A 453 -2.80 1.47 -27.08
N MET A 454 -3.13 2.18 -28.16
CA MET A 454 -3.32 3.62 -28.14
C MET A 454 -4.49 4.04 -27.24
N SER A 455 -5.63 3.35 -27.30
CA SER A 455 -6.74 3.60 -26.37
C SER A 455 -6.36 3.35 -24.92
N ALA A 456 -5.46 2.42 -24.62
CA ALA A 456 -4.95 2.21 -23.26
C ALA A 456 -4.06 3.38 -22.80
N VAL A 457 -3.19 3.91 -23.67
CA VAL A 457 -2.41 5.13 -23.39
C VAL A 457 -3.33 6.33 -23.16
N LEU A 458 -4.34 6.53 -23.99
CA LEU A 458 -5.28 7.66 -23.84
C LEU A 458 -6.11 7.54 -22.56
N GLN A 459 -6.52 6.32 -22.18
CA GLN A 459 -7.16 6.07 -20.90
C GLN A 459 -6.25 6.42 -19.73
N HIS A 460 -4.96 6.07 -19.83
CA HIS A 460 -3.95 6.43 -18.84
C HIS A 460 -3.82 7.94 -18.67
N LEU A 461 -3.76 8.68 -19.78
CA LEU A 461 -3.69 10.14 -19.75
C LEU A 461 -4.94 10.78 -19.17
N ALA A 462 -6.13 10.32 -19.56
CA ALA A 462 -7.39 10.79 -18.99
C ALA A 462 -7.46 10.56 -17.47
N ARG A 463 -6.96 9.41 -16.99
CA ARG A 463 -6.85 9.13 -15.56
C ARG A 463 -5.87 10.06 -14.86
N PHE A 464 -4.66 10.24 -15.42
CA PHE A 464 -3.66 11.15 -14.87
C PHE A 464 -4.21 12.59 -14.76
N GLU A 465 -4.85 13.09 -15.82
CA GLU A 465 -5.47 14.41 -15.83
C GLU A 465 -6.63 14.53 -14.84
N SER A 466 -7.44 13.48 -14.68
CA SER A 466 -8.51 13.48 -13.68
C SER A 466 -7.98 13.65 -12.26
N ILE A 467 -6.80 13.09 -11.95
CA ILE A 467 -6.14 13.22 -10.64
C ILE A 467 -5.51 14.60 -10.51
N ARG A 468 -4.84 15.09 -11.57
CA ARG A 468 -4.21 16.42 -11.60
C ARG A 468 -5.22 17.54 -11.35
N GLN A 469 -6.46 17.34 -11.79
CA GLN A 469 -7.56 18.32 -11.68
C GLN A 469 -8.48 18.05 -10.48
N LEU A 470 -8.07 17.18 -9.55
CA LEU A 470 -8.81 17.02 -8.30
C LEU A 470 -8.91 18.37 -7.60
N SER A 471 -10.07 18.64 -7.04
CA SER A 471 -10.32 19.85 -6.27
C SER A 471 -11.17 19.48 -5.08
N THR A 472 -10.92 20.17 -3.97
CA THR A 472 -11.72 20.01 -2.77
C THR A 472 -13.14 20.46 -3.11
N PRO A 473 -14.19 19.68 -2.81
CA PRO A 473 -15.56 20.13 -2.93
C PRO A 473 -15.79 21.39 -2.08
N GLN A 474 -16.98 21.99 -2.13
CA GLN A 474 -17.41 22.91 -1.07
C GLN A 474 -17.50 22.13 0.25
N CYS A 475 -16.36 21.94 0.91
CA CYS A 475 -16.22 21.30 2.20
C CYS A 475 -16.83 22.21 3.27
N SER A 476 -17.23 21.65 4.41
CA SER A 476 -17.58 22.50 5.55
C SER A 476 -16.35 23.37 5.90
N SER A 477 -16.57 24.64 6.22
CA SER A 477 -15.51 25.52 6.73
C SER A 477 -14.75 24.89 7.90
N ASP A 478 -15.45 24.03 8.65
CA ASP A 478 -14.99 23.41 9.87
C ASP A 478 -13.95 22.31 9.59
N PHE A 479 -14.14 21.49 8.56
CA PHE A 479 -13.13 20.49 8.18
C PHE A 479 -11.86 21.11 7.59
N GLN A 480 -11.98 22.17 6.78
CA GLN A 480 -10.80 22.88 6.28
C GLN A 480 -10.00 23.56 7.41
N ALA A 481 -10.68 24.00 8.48
CA ALA A 481 -10.02 24.54 9.67
C ALA A 481 -9.41 23.44 10.58
N SER A 482 -9.79 22.17 10.38
CA SER A 482 -9.40 21.04 11.22
C SER A 482 -7.96 20.58 10.99
N PHE A 483 -7.30 21.03 9.91
CA PHE A 483 -5.92 20.69 9.61
C PHE A 483 -5.19 21.81 8.88
N GLU A 484 -3.87 21.68 8.75
CA GLU A 484 -3.05 22.55 7.92
C GLU A 484 -1.99 21.73 7.18
N ALA A 485 -1.92 21.88 5.86
CA ALA A 485 -0.95 21.19 5.02
C ALA A 485 0.00 22.21 4.37
N PHE A 486 1.31 22.01 4.52
CA PHE A 486 2.34 22.90 3.98
C PHE A 486 3.67 22.17 3.74
N ILE A 487 4.53 22.75 2.91
CA ILE A 487 5.89 22.27 2.71
C ILE A 487 6.87 23.17 3.46
N THR A 488 7.85 22.60 4.15
CA THR A 488 8.97 23.35 4.75
C THR A 488 10.22 23.16 3.90
N SER A 489 10.83 24.26 3.49
CA SER A 489 12.09 24.27 2.76
C SER A 489 13.27 23.88 3.67
N PRO A 490 14.44 23.54 3.09
CA PRO A 490 15.64 23.31 3.89
C PRO A 490 16.15 24.51 4.68
N THR A 491 15.75 25.73 4.29
CA THR A 491 16.03 26.99 4.98
C THR A 491 15.05 27.28 6.12
N GLY A 492 13.95 26.51 6.21
CA GLY A 492 12.92 26.65 7.25
C GLY A 492 11.68 27.44 6.81
N ASP A 493 11.61 27.86 5.54
CA ASP A 493 10.49 28.62 5.01
C ASP A 493 9.27 27.72 4.80
N THR A 494 8.09 28.24 5.14
CA THR A 494 6.81 27.56 4.94
C THR A 494 6.23 27.93 3.58
N ILE A 495 5.86 26.92 2.81
CA ILE A 495 5.30 27.03 1.46
C ILE A 495 3.87 26.49 1.49
N SER A 496 2.92 27.36 1.13
CA SER A 496 1.50 27.03 1.06
C SER A 496 1.13 26.23 -0.19
N PRO A 497 0.02 25.48 -0.16
CA PRO A 497 -0.53 24.82 -1.35
C PRO A 497 -0.70 25.78 -2.53
N ALA A 498 -0.71 25.23 -3.76
CA ALA A 498 -0.78 25.95 -5.03
C ALA A 498 0.42 26.89 -5.34
N THR A 499 1.50 26.84 -4.55
CA THR A 499 2.76 27.53 -4.84
C THR A 499 3.70 26.63 -5.66
N VAL A 500 4.43 27.22 -6.61
CA VAL A 500 5.50 26.53 -7.36
C VAL A 500 6.78 26.53 -6.53
N ILE A 501 7.35 25.34 -6.30
CA ILE A 501 8.60 25.12 -5.58
C ILE A 501 9.70 24.91 -6.61
N GLU A 502 10.67 25.81 -6.64
CA GLU A 502 11.86 25.67 -7.49
C GLU A 502 12.95 24.91 -6.71
N MET A 503 13.45 23.82 -7.29
CA MET A 503 14.48 22.95 -6.71
C MET A 503 15.64 22.77 -7.69
N GLN A 504 16.87 22.78 -7.17
CA GLN A 504 18.05 22.35 -7.92
C GLN A 504 18.27 20.83 -7.76
N ASN A 505 18.82 20.19 -8.80
CA ASN A 505 18.98 18.74 -8.89
C ASN A 505 19.72 18.15 -7.66
N ALA A 506 19.19 17.08 -7.06
CA ALA A 506 19.43 16.74 -5.66
C ALA A 506 20.78 16.06 -5.34
N LYS A 507 21.78 16.08 -6.23
CA LYS A 507 23.10 15.48 -5.95
C LYS A 507 23.79 16.10 -4.72
N SER A 508 23.35 17.26 -4.21
CA SER A 508 23.93 17.90 -3.01
C SER A 508 22.94 18.57 -2.02
N MET A 509 21.61 18.53 -2.23
CA MET A 509 20.70 19.37 -1.43
C MET A 509 20.07 18.67 -0.21
N LYS A 510 19.87 19.45 0.86
CA LYS A 510 19.07 19.08 2.04
C LYS A 510 17.60 18.84 1.61
N PRO A 511 16.88 17.87 2.22
CA PRO A 511 15.52 17.52 1.83
C PRO A 511 14.49 18.57 2.25
N PHE A 512 13.40 18.69 1.48
CA PHE A 512 12.18 19.39 1.89
C PHE A 512 11.33 18.49 2.78
N ASN A 513 10.40 19.09 3.52
CA ASN A 513 9.45 18.36 4.37
C ASN A 513 8.01 18.66 3.96
N ILE A 514 7.21 17.64 3.66
CA ILE A 514 5.75 17.74 3.63
C ILE A 514 5.28 17.69 5.08
N ASN A 515 4.40 18.59 5.47
CA ASN A 515 3.82 18.62 6.80
C ASN A 515 2.30 18.67 6.73
N VAL A 516 1.65 17.90 7.60
CA VAL A 516 0.22 18.03 7.89
C VAL A 516 0.06 18.09 9.41
N VAL A 517 -0.61 19.14 9.89
CA VAL A 517 -0.89 19.34 11.31
C VAL A 517 -2.37 19.15 11.55
N ASN A 518 -2.72 18.26 12.48
CA ASN A 518 -4.09 18.05 12.93
C ASN A 518 -4.42 19.06 14.05
N LYS A 519 -5.42 19.90 13.78
CA LYS A 519 -5.93 20.93 14.69
C LYS A 519 -7.25 20.53 15.35
N SER A 520 -7.75 19.33 15.05
CA SER A 520 -9.01 18.79 15.57
C SER A 520 -8.78 17.90 16.78
N ASP A 521 -9.89 17.44 17.37
CA ASP A 521 -9.95 16.43 18.43
C ASP A 521 -10.18 15.01 17.89
N LYS A 522 -10.22 14.84 16.56
CA LYS A 522 -10.47 13.56 15.87
C LYS A 522 -9.22 13.10 15.13
N HIS A 523 -9.17 11.81 14.82
CA HIS A 523 -8.18 11.27 13.90
C HIS A 523 -8.44 11.77 12.49
N LEU A 524 -7.36 12.11 11.79
CA LEU A 524 -7.37 12.41 10.36
C LEU A 524 -6.52 11.39 9.62
N PHE A 525 -6.81 11.16 8.35
CA PHE A 525 -6.07 10.20 7.54
C PHE A 525 -5.43 10.92 6.35
N VAL A 526 -4.11 10.85 6.27
CA VAL A 526 -3.31 11.56 5.27
C VAL A 526 -2.91 10.60 4.16
N HIS A 527 -3.08 11.04 2.92
CA HIS A 527 -2.63 10.33 1.73
C HIS A 527 -1.72 11.26 0.93
N VAL A 528 -0.65 10.72 0.36
CA VAL A 528 0.26 11.53 -0.45
C VAL A 528 0.59 10.79 -1.75
N TYR A 529 0.33 11.46 -2.86
CA TYR A 529 0.59 10.98 -4.22
C TYR A 529 1.53 11.93 -4.94
N ASN A 530 2.42 11.37 -5.76
CA ASN A 530 3.31 12.13 -6.62
C ASN A 530 2.95 11.85 -8.08
N LEU A 531 2.51 12.89 -8.80
CA LEU A 531 2.28 12.84 -10.23
C LEU A 531 3.58 13.23 -10.92
N GLU A 532 4.19 12.27 -11.59
CA GLU A 532 5.49 12.42 -12.22
C GLU A 532 5.39 12.89 -13.68
N PRO A 533 6.42 13.60 -14.19
CA PRO A 533 6.51 14.04 -15.57
C PRO A 533 6.58 12.91 -16.61
N LEU A 534 6.82 11.66 -16.20
CA LEU A 534 6.73 10.47 -17.06
C LEU A 534 5.33 9.81 -16.98
N TRP A 535 4.31 10.56 -16.57
CA TRP A 535 2.90 10.13 -16.49
C TRP A 535 2.62 9.02 -15.48
N GLN A 536 3.54 8.80 -14.55
CA GLN A 536 3.34 7.90 -13.41
C GLN A 536 2.63 8.63 -12.28
N VAL A 537 1.79 7.94 -11.53
CA VAL A 537 1.24 8.42 -10.27
C VAL A 537 1.62 7.43 -9.18
N GLU A 538 2.50 7.85 -8.30
CA GLU A 538 3.03 7.02 -7.23
C GLU A 538 2.38 7.39 -5.90
N ASN A 539 1.88 6.39 -5.18
CA ASN A 539 1.55 6.53 -3.76
C ASN A 539 2.84 6.52 -2.95
N ILE A 540 3.26 7.69 -2.51
CA ILE A 540 4.57 7.84 -1.87
C ILE A 540 4.52 7.34 -0.41
N LEU A 541 3.34 7.21 0.21
CA LEU A 541 3.25 6.56 1.53
C LEU A 541 3.51 5.06 1.48
N HIS A 542 3.32 4.42 0.31
CA HIS A 542 3.29 2.95 0.16
C HIS A 542 2.34 2.24 1.13
N ALA A 543 1.29 2.96 1.54
CA ALA A 543 0.24 2.56 2.46
C ALA A 543 -1.08 3.17 2.00
N ASP A 544 -2.23 2.69 2.49
CA ASP A 544 -3.50 3.32 2.12
C ASP A 544 -3.62 4.74 2.66
N PHE A 545 -3.11 4.98 3.86
CA PHE A 545 -3.04 6.27 4.55
C PHE A 545 -2.01 6.22 5.68
N GLU A 546 -1.60 7.40 6.15
CA GLU A 546 -1.00 7.60 7.46
C GLU A 546 -2.08 8.10 8.43
N ASP A 547 -2.21 7.45 9.58
CA ASP A 547 -3.09 7.91 10.66
C ASP A 547 -2.46 9.09 11.41
N LEU A 548 -3.21 10.18 11.50
CA LEU A 548 -2.80 11.43 12.14
C LEU A 548 -3.70 11.73 13.35
N PRO A 549 -3.34 11.23 14.54
CA PRO A 549 -4.09 11.50 15.78
C PRO A 549 -4.00 12.99 16.18
N PRO A 550 -4.91 13.46 17.05
CA PRO A 550 -4.79 14.78 17.67
C PRO A 550 -3.54 14.86 18.56
N SER A 551 -3.06 16.08 18.84
CA SER A 551 -1.92 16.29 19.74
C SER A 551 -2.27 15.86 21.18
N SER A 552 -1.41 15.08 21.82
CA SER A 552 -1.63 14.50 23.15
C SER A 552 -0.30 14.30 23.87
N ASP A 553 -0.06 15.09 24.92
CA ASP A 553 1.14 14.96 25.76
C ASP A 553 1.19 13.60 26.48
N SER A 554 0.02 13.08 26.90
CA SER A 554 -0.07 11.80 27.60
C SER A 554 0.27 10.60 26.73
N GLU A 555 -0.04 10.67 25.43
CA GLU A 555 0.21 9.59 24.47
C GLU A 555 1.48 9.86 23.63
N ARG A 556 2.14 11.00 23.87
CA ARG A 556 3.30 11.52 23.11
C ARG A 556 3.01 11.71 21.63
N PHE A 557 1.75 11.96 21.26
CA PHE A 557 1.36 12.28 19.90
C PHE A 557 1.56 13.77 19.65
N THR A 558 2.33 14.10 18.60
CA THR A 558 2.64 15.49 18.25
C THR A 558 1.52 16.19 17.48
N GLY A 559 0.51 15.44 17.03
CA GLY A 559 -0.51 15.94 16.09
C GLY A 559 0.04 16.35 14.73
N ARG A 560 1.28 15.94 14.39
CA ARG A 560 1.98 16.38 13.18
C ARG A 560 2.54 15.19 12.40
N PHE A 561 2.13 15.11 11.14
CA PHE A 561 2.77 14.30 10.13
C PHE A 561 3.87 15.11 9.46
N THR A 562 5.08 14.54 9.36
CA THR A 562 6.20 15.14 8.62
C THR A 562 6.87 14.08 7.77
N LYS A 563 7.08 14.37 6.49
CA LYS A 563 7.76 13.47 5.56
C LYS A 563 8.78 14.20 4.70
N ARG A 564 10.02 13.71 4.72
CA ARG A 564 11.12 14.24 3.90
C ARG A 564 11.02 13.76 2.47
N PHE A 565 11.23 14.66 1.50
CA PHE A 565 11.33 14.32 0.08
C PHE A 565 12.46 15.08 -0.62
N LYS A 566 12.89 14.56 -1.76
CA LYS A 566 13.84 15.16 -2.71
C LYS A 566 13.33 14.87 -4.11
N THR A 567 13.67 15.70 -5.09
CA THR A 567 13.34 15.46 -6.51
C THR A 567 14.61 15.37 -7.33
N ASN A 568 14.57 14.57 -8.40
CA ASN A 568 15.64 14.44 -9.37
C ASN A 568 15.05 14.49 -10.78
N ILE A 569 15.84 14.99 -11.73
CA ILE A 569 15.47 14.93 -13.15
C ILE A 569 15.69 13.49 -13.64
N PRO A 570 14.70 12.81 -14.23
CA PRO A 570 14.85 11.45 -14.74
C PRO A 570 15.96 11.33 -15.78
N ASP A 571 16.65 10.19 -15.80
CA ASP A 571 17.70 9.92 -16.79
C ASP A 571 17.14 9.95 -18.22
N GLN A 572 15.89 9.53 -18.44
CA GLN A 572 15.26 9.63 -19.77
C GLN A 572 15.05 11.09 -20.20
N ILE A 573 14.75 11.99 -19.27
CA ILE A 573 14.59 13.42 -19.53
C ILE A 573 15.95 14.06 -19.78
N GLN A 574 16.97 13.70 -18.98
CA GLN A 574 18.35 14.15 -19.18
C GLN A 574 18.92 13.67 -20.53
N ALA A 575 18.68 12.40 -20.89
CA ALA A 575 19.09 11.82 -22.17
C ALA A 575 18.39 12.48 -23.37
N ALA A 576 17.18 13.00 -23.18
CA ALA A 576 16.48 13.82 -24.16
C ALA A 576 17.00 15.28 -24.24
N GLY A 577 18.03 15.64 -23.46
CA GLY A 577 18.67 16.95 -23.48
C GLY A 577 17.95 18.03 -22.67
N LEU A 578 16.97 17.65 -21.84
CA LEU A 578 16.19 18.59 -21.04
C LEU A 578 16.80 18.80 -19.66
N THR A 579 16.79 20.05 -19.20
CA THR A 579 17.42 20.49 -17.94
C THR A 579 16.43 20.76 -16.82
N CYS A 580 15.13 20.50 -17.02
CA CYS A 580 14.13 20.64 -15.97
C CYS A 580 12.96 19.66 -16.11
N CYS A 581 12.30 19.37 -14.99
CA CYS A 581 11.09 18.56 -14.92
C CYS A 581 10.13 19.09 -13.83
N THR A 582 8.86 18.71 -13.89
CA THR A 582 7.84 19.18 -12.94
C THR A 582 7.07 18.01 -12.37
N ASP A 583 7.10 17.87 -11.05
CA ASP A 583 6.33 16.91 -10.26
C ASP A 583 5.15 17.64 -9.58
N ILE A 584 4.04 16.94 -9.35
CA ILE A 584 2.90 17.48 -8.58
C ILE A 584 2.65 16.59 -7.38
N LEU A 585 2.96 17.10 -6.20
CA LEU A 585 2.66 16.44 -4.93
C LEU A 585 1.22 16.75 -4.55
N THR A 586 0.41 15.71 -4.41
CA THR A 586 -0.99 15.78 -4.04
C THR A 586 -1.18 15.19 -2.66
N VAL A 587 -1.53 16.03 -1.69
CA VAL A 587 -1.85 15.63 -0.31
C VAL A 587 -3.37 15.61 -0.18
N ILE A 588 -3.93 14.44 0.14
CA ILE A 588 -5.35 14.27 0.43
C ILE A 588 -5.50 14.03 1.93
N VAL A 589 -6.46 14.68 2.57
CA VAL A 589 -6.80 14.47 3.99
C VAL A 589 -8.26 14.07 4.07
N THR A 590 -8.55 12.99 4.80
CA THR A 590 -9.91 12.47 5.00
C THR A 590 -10.25 12.36 6.48
N GLY A 591 -11.53 12.55 6.83
CA GLY A 591 -12.03 12.40 8.20
C GLY A 591 -12.31 10.95 8.61
N GLN A 592 -12.22 10.00 7.68
CA GLN A 592 -12.40 8.58 7.92
C GLN A 592 -11.41 7.76 7.09
N PRO A 593 -11.01 6.56 7.55
CA PRO A 593 -10.02 5.78 6.84
C PRO A 593 -10.55 5.39 5.47
N THR A 594 -9.81 5.77 4.42
CA THR A 594 -10.22 5.65 3.02
C THR A 594 -9.03 5.16 2.19
N SER A 595 -9.25 4.59 1.00
CA SER A 595 -8.14 4.16 0.14
C SER A 595 -8.29 4.75 -1.27
N PHE A 596 -7.28 5.50 -1.70
CA PHE A 596 -7.22 6.13 -3.03
C PHE A 596 -6.35 5.35 -4.04
N ARG A 597 -6.19 4.03 -3.85
CA ARG A 597 -5.38 3.15 -4.73
C ARG A 597 -5.73 3.26 -6.20
N ASN A 598 -6.97 3.63 -6.53
CA ASN A 598 -7.41 3.83 -7.90
C ASN A 598 -6.67 4.98 -8.63
N TYR A 599 -5.88 5.79 -7.90
CA TYR A 599 -5.03 6.84 -8.44
C TYR A 599 -3.63 6.38 -8.82
N GLU A 600 -3.16 5.24 -8.35
CA GLU A 600 -1.84 4.74 -8.74
C GLU A 600 -1.83 4.37 -10.23
N LEU A 601 -0.83 4.88 -10.95
CA LEU A 601 -0.64 4.71 -12.38
C LEU A 601 0.84 4.39 -12.64
N PRO A 602 1.17 3.34 -13.44
CA PRO A 602 2.55 3.07 -13.81
C PRO A 602 3.10 4.13 -14.76
N GLN A 603 4.40 4.10 -15.03
CA GLN A 603 4.95 4.84 -16.15
C GLN A 603 4.38 4.32 -17.48
N ILE A 604 4.06 5.22 -18.43
CA ILE A 604 3.57 4.83 -19.76
C ILE A 604 4.62 3.98 -20.48
N GLY A 605 4.24 2.79 -20.94
CA GLY A 605 5.13 1.80 -21.56
C GLY A 605 5.80 0.83 -20.57
N GLY A 606 5.60 1.04 -19.26
CA GLY A 606 5.91 0.05 -18.22
C GLY A 606 4.81 -1.02 -18.12
N ILE A 607 5.14 -2.16 -17.52
CA ILE A 607 4.15 -3.20 -17.21
C ILE A 607 3.20 -2.67 -16.14
N LEU A 608 1.88 -2.80 -16.36
CA LEU A 608 0.86 -2.50 -15.38
C LEU A 608 1.12 -3.27 -14.09
N GLN A 609 1.25 -2.54 -12.99
CA GLN A 609 1.16 -3.09 -11.66
C GLN A 609 -0.33 -3.30 -11.33
N PRO A 610 -0.80 -4.57 -11.24
CA PRO A 610 -2.23 -4.86 -11.17
C PRO A 610 -2.83 -4.52 -9.80
N SER A 611 -3.52 -3.39 -9.63
CA SER A 611 -4.00 -2.95 -8.30
C SER A 611 -5.06 -3.87 -7.69
N SER A 612 -5.00 -4.04 -6.38
CA SER A 612 -6.01 -4.69 -5.57
C SER A 612 -7.04 -3.68 -5.01
N PRO A 613 -8.28 -4.11 -4.67
CA PRO A 613 -9.37 -3.26 -4.18
C PRO A 613 -9.00 -2.12 -3.20
N SER A 614 -9.70 -0.99 -3.24
CA SER A 614 -9.64 0.02 -2.17
C SER A 614 -10.70 -0.25 -1.11
N ARG A 615 -10.30 -0.34 0.17
CA ARG A 615 -11.18 -0.54 1.33
C ARG A 615 -10.96 0.55 2.38
N GLY A 616 -12.02 1.26 2.74
CA GLY A 616 -12.03 2.25 3.81
C GLY A 616 -12.41 1.60 5.15
N GLY A 617 -11.85 2.06 6.26
CA GLY A 617 -12.08 1.44 7.58
C GLY A 617 -13.50 1.65 8.12
N ARG A 618 -13.91 0.83 9.10
CA ARG A 618 -15.25 0.79 9.75
C ARG A 618 -15.86 2.17 10.00
N HIS A 619 -17.09 2.34 9.54
CA HIS A 619 -17.94 3.51 9.78
C HIS A 619 -18.43 3.57 11.23
N SER A 620 -18.09 4.64 11.95
CA SER A 620 -18.95 5.14 13.03
C SER A 620 -20.18 5.79 12.41
N LYS A 621 -21.35 5.59 13.03
CA LYS A 621 -22.62 6.16 12.59
C LYS A 621 -22.49 7.67 12.29
N GLU A 622 -23.05 8.08 11.15
CA GLU A 622 -23.59 9.43 10.86
C GLU A 622 -22.64 10.60 10.52
N SER A 623 -21.36 10.43 10.17
CA SER A 623 -20.62 11.52 9.51
C SER A 623 -20.61 11.34 7.99
N LEU A 624 -21.19 12.30 7.25
CA LEU A 624 -20.86 12.51 5.84
C LEU A 624 -19.33 12.55 5.74
N GLY A 625 -18.72 11.60 5.01
CA GLY A 625 -17.27 11.53 4.94
C GLY A 625 -16.71 12.82 4.36
N GLU A 626 -15.88 13.55 5.10
CA GLU A 626 -15.26 14.79 4.64
C GLU A 626 -13.86 14.51 4.10
N TRP A 627 -13.47 15.26 3.07
CA TRP A 627 -12.13 15.21 2.51
C TRP A 627 -11.72 16.55 1.93
N ALA A 628 -10.41 16.72 1.81
CA ALA A 628 -9.79 17.87 1.16
C ALA A 628 -8.50 17.45 0.46
N VAL A 629 -8.12 18.20 -0.57
CA VAL A 629 -6.90 17.99 -1.35
C VAL A 629 -6.09 19.28 -1.48
N CYS A 630 -4.78 19.15 -1.39
CA CYS A 630 -3.79 20.20 -1.56
C CYS A 630 -2.76 19.76 -2.60
N HIS A 631 -2.52 20.60 -3.61
CA HIS A 631 -1.50 20.35 -4.62
C HIS A 631 -0.29 21.25 -4.40
N PHE A 632 0.91 20.70 -4.58
CA PHE A 632 2.17 21.44 -4.59
C PHE A 632 2.91 21.12 -5.88
N VAL A 633 3.26 22.15 -6.65
CA VAL A 633 3.97 21.97 -7.92
C VAL A 633 5.46 22.10 -7.63
N VAL A 634 6.23 21.06 -7.92
CA VAL A 634 7.67 21.03 -7.69
C VAL A 634 8.40 21.01 -9.01
N ARG A 635 9.11 22.09 -9.33
CA ARG A 635 9.94 22.20 -10.52
C ARG A 635 11.39 21.96 -10.15
N THR A 636 12.00 20.97 -10.80
CA THR A 636 13.41 20.62 -10.59
C THR A 636 14.20 21.07 -11.81
N SER A 637 15.29 21.80 -11.60
CA SER A 637 16.22 22.25 -12.64
C SER A 637 17.66 21.82 -12.35
N CYS A 638 18.47 21.68 -13.41
CA CYS A 638 19.89 21.31 -13.32
C CYS A 638 20.73 22.33 -12.56
#